data_AF-A0A7U9R519-F1
#
_entry.id   AF-A0A7U9R519-F1
#
_cell.length_a   1.000
_cell.length_b   1.000
_cell.length_c   1.000
_cell.angle_alpha   90.00
_cell.angle_beta   90.00
_cell.angle_gamma   90.00
#
_symmetry.space_group_name_H-M   'P 1'
#
loop_
_entity.id
_entity.type
_entity.pdbx_description
1 polymer ?
#
loop_
_entity_poly.entity_id
_entity_poly.type
_entity_poly.pdbx_seq_one_letter_code
_entity_poly.pdbx_strand_id
1 'polypeptide(L)'
;MDELLQDMADGKDLNDAELEYVKIFANLKDMEKAQNKAELKNSFSDDFVKDLESMGISRDDIEGMQVRIGSNGDVSVDGIEDEGVREQVQKLIDEKYGDRMYQYYIGIADSVGDLSSNTYRYATDIQEVRRYLKGVTGEDISLENLYLTPDGKIGGLPDKAADLINKTKDNARIERMKDALVDIIGKIRISGDLGIPDFTSQFQFKDGAFSVADSGFAVDMGALDGRFTPKSSGNMYSDMYKYQFKKVL
;
A
#
# COMPACT_ATOMS: atom_id res chain seq x y z
N MET A 1 16.24 -19.02 16.04
CA MET A 1 15.02 -18.65 15.29
C MET A 1 15.31 -17.47 14.39
N ASP A 2 15.67 -16.32 14.98
CA ASP A 2 15.99 -15.08 14.24
C ASP A 2 17.07 -15.29 13.18
N GLU A 3 18.09 -16.09 13.47
CA GLU A 3 19.15 -16.44 12.51
C GLU A 3 18.62 -17.21 11.29
N LEU A 4 17.70 -18.16 11.47
CA LEU A 4 17.10 -18.91 10.36
C LEU A 4 16.15 -18.04 9.52
N LEU A 5 15.42 -17.11 10.15
CA LEU A 5 14.60 -16.13 9.43
C LEU A 5 15.47 -15.14 8.66
N GLN A 6 16.62 -14.76 9.21
CA GLN A 6 17.59 -13.92 8.52
C GLN A 6 18.21 -14.65 7.33
N ASP A 7 18.61 -15.91 7.49
CA ASP A 7 19.13 -16.74 6.41
C ASP A 7 18.10 -16.90 5.28
N MET A 8 16.83 -17.15 5.65
CA MET A 8 15.72 -17.19 4.71
C MET A 8 15.55 -15.85 3.98
N ALA A 9 15.56 -14.72 4.70
CA ALA A 9 15.44 -13.38 4.13
C ALA A 9 16.61 -13.02 3.20
N ASP A 10 17.80 -13.58 3.46
CA ASP A 10 18.96 -13.44 2.60
C ASP A 10 18.92 -14.35 1.37
N GLY A 11 17.92 -15.24 1.28
CA GLY A 11 17.74 -16.19 0.19
C GLY A 11 18.62 -17.44 0.31
N LYS A 12 19.12 -17.75 1.52
CA LYS A 12 19.90 -18.97 1.76
C LYS A 12 18.96 -20.18 1.87
N ASP A 13 19.41 -21.31 1.34
CA ASP A 13 18.69 -22.57 1.47
C ASP A 13 18.73 -23.05 2.92
N LEU A 14 17.55 -23.24 3.51
CA LEU A 14 17.40 -23.95 4.78
C LEU A 14 17.26 -25.44 4.51
N ASN A 15 17.91 -26.27 5.33
CA ASN A 15 17.70 -27.72 5.26
C ASN A 15 16.29 -28.11 5.77
N ASP A 16 15.87 -29.35 5.51
CA ASP A 16 14.52 -29.82 5.85
C ASP A 16 14.19 -29.63 7.34
N ALA A 17 15.16 -29.89 8.25
CA ALA A 17 14.96 -29.75 9.68
C ALA A 17 14.87 -28.28 10.12
N GLU A 18 15.68 -27.40 9.52
CA GLU A 18 15.61 -25.96 9.74
C GLU A 18 14.29 -25.39 9.24
N LEU A 19 13.84 -25.78 8.04
CA LEU A 19 12.57 -25.35 7.48
C LEU A 19 11.38 -25.82 8.33
N GLU A 20 11.40 -27.07 8.79
CA GLU A 20 10.37 -27.62 9.66
C GLU A 20 10.38 -26.92 11.03
N TYR A 21 11.56 -26.62 11.57
CA TYR A 21 11.70 -25.80 12.78
C TYR A 21 11.10 -24.40 12.59
N VAL A 22 11.41 -23.71 11.49
CA VAL A 22 10.83 -22.39 11.20
C VAL A 22 9.30 -22.47 11.08
N LYS A 23 8.76 -23.47 10.38
CA LYS A 23 7.30 -23.66 10.24
C LYS A 23 6.57 -23.90 11.57
N ILE A 24 7.23 -24.53 12.54
CA ILE A 24 6.63 -24.84 13.84
C ILE A 24 6.69 -23.64 14.78
N PHE A 25 7.81 -22.91 14.78
CA PHE A 25 8.11 -21.92 15.82
C PHE A 25 8.05 -20.46 15.36
N ALA A 26 8.09 -20.18 14.05
CA ALA A 26 7.86 -18.83 13.56
C ALA A 26 6.40 -18.42 13.69
N ASN A 27 6.19 -17.11 13.84
CA ASN A 27 4.93 -16.53 13.40
C ASN A 27 4.90 -16.55 11.86
N LEU A 28 3.73 -16.89 11.28
CA LEU A 28 3.48 -16.87 9.84
C LEU A 28 3.91 -15.54 9.22
N LYS A 29 3.64 -14.42 9.90
CA LYS A 29 4.01 -13.07 9.43
C LYS A 29 5.53 -12.91 9.25
N ASP A 30 6.33 -13.42 10.19
CA ASP A 30 7.79 -13.29 10.12
C ASP A 30 8.37 -14.16 8.99
N MET A 31 7.75 -15.32 8.74
CA MET A 31 8.09 -16.16 7.59
C MET A 31 7.74 -15.50 6.26
N GLU A 32 6.52 -14.97 6.11
CA GLU A 32 6.08 -14.27 4.90
C GLU A 32 6.95 -13.05 4.61
N LYS A 33 7.31 -12.28 5.66
CA LYS A 33 8.25 -11.16 5.54
C LYS A 33 9.63 -11.62 5.06
N ALA A 34 10.17 -12.72 5.61
CA ALA A 34 11.45 -13.27 5.17
C ALA A 34 11.39 -13.75 3.71
N GLN A 35 10.32 -14.44 3.32
CA GLN A 35 10.08 -14.85 1.92
C GLN A 35 10.01 -13.66 0.98
N ASN A 36 9.22 -12.63 1.31
CA ASN A 36 9.09 -11.42 0.52
C ASN A 36 10.43 -10.70 0.36
N LYS A 37 11.26 -10.63 1.41
CA LYS A 37 12.62 -10.06 1.32
C LYS A 37 13.51 -10.85 0.37
N ALA A 38 13.48 -12.18 0.47
CA ALA A 38 14.28 -13.05 -0.38
C ALA A 38 13.88 -12.96 -1.86
N GLU A 39 12.57 -12.96 -2.15
CA GLU A 39 12.06 -12.79 -3.50
C GLU A 39 12.38 -11.41 -4.08
N LEU A 40 12.21 -10.34 -3.29
CA LEU A 40 12.54 -8.98 -3.70
C LEU A 40 14.02 -8.86 -4.06
N LYS A 41 14.90 -9.40 -3.20
CA LYS A 41 16.36 -9.33 -3.36
C LYS A 41 16.87 -10.15 -4.55
N ASN A 42 16.27 -11.32 -4.77
CA ASN A 42 16.73 -12.27 -5.80
C ASN A 42 15.87 -12.17 -7.05
N SER A 43 14.84 -13.01 -7.17
CA SER A 43 14.08 -13.20 -8.41
C SER A 43 13.51 -11.91 -8.99
N PHE A 44 12.95 -11.04 -8.14
CA PHE A 44 12.41 -9.76 -8.60
C PHE A 44 13.50 -8.83 -9.15
N SER A 45 14.61 -8.69 -8.43
CA SER A 45 15.72 -7.82 -8.82
C SER A 45 16.40 -8.33 -10.09
N ASP A 46 16.59 -9.64 -10.21
CA ASP A 46 17.14 -10.28 -11.41
C ASP A 46 16.26 -10.04 -12.64
N ASP A 47 14.94 -10.20 -12.50
CA ASP A 47 13.99 -9.96 -13.60
C ASP A 47 13.99 -8.49 -14.01
N PHE A 48 14.05 -7.57 -13.04
CA PHE A 48 14.11 -6.14 -13.30
C PHE A 48 15.40 -5.74 -14.04
N VAL A 49 16.56 -6.25 -13.60
CA VAL A 49 17.85 -5.97 -14.25
C VAL A 49 17.88 -6.50 -15.68
N LYS A 50 17.37 -7.72 -15.93
CA LYS A 50 17.29 -8.29 -17.29
C LYS A 50 16.46 -7.43 -18.24
N ASP A 51 15.34 -6.91 -17.75
CA ASP A 51 14.50 -6.01 -18.54
C ASP A 51 15.25 -4.71 -18.88
N LEU A 52 15.96 -4.12 -17.93
CA LEU A 52 16.78 -2.93 -18.17
C LEU A 52 17.91 -3.19 -19.17
N GLU A 53 18.63 -4.30 -19.04
CA GLU A 53 19.68 -4.70 -19.96
C GLU A 53 19.13 -4.87 -21.38
N SER A 54 17.90 -5.39 -21.52
CA SER A 54 17.21 -5.49 -22.82
C SER A 54 16.88 -4.14 -23.46
N MET A 55 16.75 -3.09 -22.63
CA MET A 55 16.57 -1.70 -23.04
C MET A 55 17.92 -0.98 -23.27
N GLY A 56 19.05 -1.66 -23.06
CA GLY A 56 20.39 -1.08 -23.18
C GLY A 56 20.83 -0.25 -21.97
N ILE A 57 20.14 -0.38 -20.83
CA ILE A 57 20.50 0.27 -19.56
C ILE A 57 21.28 -0.74 -18.74
N SER A 58 22.50 -0.38 -18.33
CA SER A 58 23.33 -1.25 -17.50
C SER A 58 22.95 -1.14 -16.02
N ARG A 59 23.33 -2.16 -15.25
CA ARG A 59 23.16 -2.15 -13.79
C ARG A 59 23.92 -1.00 -13.12
N ASP A 60 25.06 -0.59 -13.66
CA ASP A 60 25.85 0.50 -13.09
C ASP A 60 25.14 1.86 -13.27
N ASP A 61 24.32 2.02 -14.31
CA ASP A 61 23.55 3.24 -14.56
C ASP A 61 22.46 3.51 -13.51
N ILE A 62 22.05 2.47 -12.78
CA ILE A 62 20.98 2.52 -11.78
C ILE A 62 21.49 2.25 -10.35
N GLU A 63 22.79 2.05 -10.16
CA GLU A 63 23.35 1.77 -8.85
C GLU A 63 23.10 2.96 -7.90
N GLY A 64 22.48 2.70 -6.75
CA GLY A 64 22.12 3.77 -5.82
C GLY A 64 20.79 4.46 -6.13
N MET A 65 20.03 4.03 -7.15
CA MET A 65 18.72 4.62 -7.41
C MET A 65 17.70 4.37 -6.29
N GLN A 66 16.78 5.31 -6.13
CA GLN A 66 15.65 5.21 -5.23
C GLN A 66 14.34 5.24 -6.00
N VAL A 67 13.42 4.37 -5.62
CA VAL A 67 12.06 4.34 -6.17
C VAL A 67 11.10 4.75 -5.06
N ARG A 68 10.20 5.67 -5.35
CA ARG A 68 9.08 6.04 -4.48
C ARG A 68 7.78 5.89 -5.22
N ILE A 69 6.85 5.13 -4.64
CA ILE A 69 5.49 4.96 -5.15
C ILE A 69 4.55 5.64 -4.16
N GLY A 70 3.96 6.75 -4.61
CA GLY A 70 2.97 7.48 -3.86
C GLY A 70 1.70 6.67 -3.65
N SER A 71 0.85 7.15 -2.73
CA SER A 71 -0.38 6.43 -2.38
C SER A 71 -1.45 6.42 -3.45
N ASN A 72 -1.37 7.37 -4.36
CA ASN A 72 -2.14 7.44 -5.58
C ASN A 72 -1.60 6.53 -6.69
N GLY A 73 -0.44 5.90 -6.48
CA GLY A 73 0.25 5.04 -7.45
C GLY A 73 1.36 5.72 -8.25
N ASP A 74 1.57 7.03 -8.08
CA ASP A 74 2.59 7.74 -8.86
C ASP A 74 3.99 7.23 -8.53
N VAL A 75 4.73 6.87 -9.58
CA VAL A 75 6.11 6.43 -9.47
C VAL A 75 7.05 7.60 -9.70
N SER A 76 8.04 7.73 -8.82
CA SER A 76 9.19 8.63 -9.00
C SER A 76 10.49 7.86 -8.78
N VAL A 77 11.49 8.18 -9.59
CA VAL A 77 12.82 7.58 -9.52
C VAL A 77 13.87 8.67 -9.35
N ASP A 78 14.71 8.52 -8.33
CA ASP A 78 15.84 9.40 -8.04
C ASP A 78 17.16 8.61 -8.05
N GLY A 79 18.30 9.31 -8.03
CA GLY A 79 19.62 8.69 -7.89
C GLY A 79 20.24 8.15 -9.19
N ILE A 80 19.59 8.39 -10.33
CA ILE A 80 20.14 8.15 -11.67
C ILE A 80 20.57 9.49 -12.25
N GLU A 81 21.82 9.61 -12.69
CA GLU A 81 22.39 10.84 -13.24
C GLU A 81 21.83 11.19 -14.63
N ASP A 82 21.69 10.19 -15.50
CA ASP A 82 21.16 10.37 -16.84
C ASP A 82 19.63 10.46 -16.82
N GLU A 83 19.10 11.61 -17.26
CA GLU A 83 17.65 11.87 -17.28
C GLU A 83 16.88 10.93 -18.20
N GLY A 84 17.44 10.57 -19.37
CA GLY A 84 16.80 9.67 -20.32
C GLY A 84 16.76 8.23 -19.82
N VAL A 85 17.77 7.80 -19.07
CA VAL A 85 17.76 6.52 -18.36
C VAL A 85 16.72 6.55 -17.24
N ARG A 86 16.72 7.61 -16.42
CA ARG A 86 15.76 7.78 -15.31
C ARG A 86 14.32 7.72 -15.77
N GLU A 87 13.96 8.41 -16.85
CA GLU A 87 12.61 8.39 -17.42
C GLU A 87 12.20 6.98 -17.89
N GLN A 88 13.11 6.27 -18.57
CA GLN A 88 12.86 4.89 -19.01
C GLN A 88 12.67 3.92 -17.85
N VAL A 89 13.49 4.05 -16.80
CA VAL A 89 13.39 3.25 -15.58
C VAL A 89 12.06 3.54 -14.86
N GLN A 90 11.71 4.82 -14.68
CA GLN A 90 10.44 5.20 -14.06
C GLN A 90 9.24 4.64 -14.82
N LYS A 91 9.27 4.72 -16.16
CA LYS A 91 8.22 4.16 -17.01
C LYS A 91 8.12 2.64 -16.89
N LEU A 92 9.25 1.93 -16.89
CA LEU A 92 9.27 0.48 -16.71
C LEU A 92 8.64 0.08 -15.37
N ILE A 93 8.95 0.82 -14.30
CA ILE A 93 8.37 0.58 -13.00
C ILE A 93 6.87 0.84 -13.03
N ASP A 94 6.43 2.00 -13.53
CA ASP A 94 5.02 2.38 -13.61
C ASP A 94 4.19 1.35 -14.41
N GLU A 95 4.70 0.88 -15.54
CA GLU A 95 3.96 0.00 -16.44
C GLU A 95 4.01 -1.49 -16.05
N LYS A 96 5.07 -1.97 -15.40
CA LYS A 96 5.30 -3.41 -15.18
C LYS A 96 5.51 -3.83 -13.73
N TYR A 97 6.17 -3.01 -12.91
CA TYR A 97 6.66 -3.45 -11.60
C TYR A 97 5.98 -2.78 -10.39
N GLY A 98 5.35 -1.62 -10.56
CA GLY A 98 4.88 -0.77 -9.46
C GLY A 98 3.89 -1.46 -8.52
N ASP A 99 2.95 -2.23 -9.08
CA ASP A 99 2.01 -3.01 -8.27
C ASP A 99 2.70 -4.08 -7.43
N ARG A 100 3.64 -4.83 -8.01
CA ARG A 100 4.42 -5.86 -7.28
C ARG A 100 5.32 -5.24 -6.22
N MET A 101 5.96 -4.11 -6.54
CA MET A 101 6.76 -3.36 -5.57
C MET A 101 5.88 -2.95 -4.39
N TYR A 102 4.72 -2.34 -4.63
CA TYR A 102 3.78 -2.00 -3.55
C TYR A 102 3.42 -3.21 -2.67
N GLN A 103 3.18 -4.39 -3.25
CA GLN A 103 2.94 -5.62 -2.48
C GLN A 103 4.15 -6.03 -1.62
N TYR A 104 5.37 -5.94 -2.15
CA TYR A 104 6.57 -6.18 -1.36
C TYR A 104 6.72 -5.17 -0.23
N TYR A 105 6.40 -3.88 -0.46
CA TYR A 105 6.46 -2.87 0.60
C TYR A 105 5.54 -3.24 1.76
N ILE A 106 4.25 -3.48 1.51
CA ILE A 106 3.28 -3.78 2.59
C ILE A 106 3.60 -5.10 3.31
N GLY A 107 4.25 -6.05 2.61
CA GLY A 107 4.67 -7.33 3.18
C GLY A 107 6.03 -7.31 3.91
N ILE A 108 6.81 -6.22 3.80
CA ILE A 108 8.16 -6.13 4.37
C ILE A 108 8.29 -4.97 5.37
N ALA A 109 7.68 -3.82 5.11
CA ALA A 109 7.77 -2.63 5.95
C ALA A 109 7.13 -2.90 7.32
N ASP A 110 7.89 -2.64 8.39
CA ASP A 110 7.43 -2.85 9.76
C ASP A 110 6.31 -1.87 10.10
N SER A 111 6.38 -0.64 9.57
CA SER A 111 5.35 0.37 9.77
C SER A 111 3.96 -0.08 9.32
N VAL A 112 3.88 -0.95 8.31
CA VAL A 112 2.63 -1.48 7.77
C VAL A 112 2.33 -2.84 8.42
N GLY A 113 3.32 -3.73 8.46
CA GLY A 113 3.15 -5.09 8.96
C GLY A 113 2.75 -5.15 10.43
N ASP A 114 3.21 -4.22 11.27
CA ASP A 114 2.94 -4.21 12.71
C ASP A 114 1.59 -3.58 13.10
N LEU A 115 0.83 -3.06 12.13
CA LEU A 115 -0.49 -2.50 12.39
C LEU A 115 -1.47 -3.58 12.85
N SER A 116 -2.41 -3.18 13.72
CA SER A 116 -3.57 -4.02 14.04
C SER A 116 -4.38 -4.31 12.77
N SER A 117 -5.13 -5.41 12.72
CA SER A 117 -5.90 -5.78 11.52
C SER A 117 -6.86 -4.69 11.04
N ASN A 118 -7.47 -3.94 11.97
CA ASN A 118 -8.41 -2.86 11.62
C ASN A 118 -7.69 -1.64 11.04
N THR A 119 -6.53 -1.31 11.60
CA THR A 119 -5.71 -0.16 11.19
C THR A 119 -4.94 -0.46 9.91
N TYR A 120 -4.43 -1.68 9.76
CA TYR A 120 -3.88 -2.21 8.51
C TYR A 120 -4.89 -2.08 7.37
N ARG A 121 -6.10 -2.65 7.55
CA ARG A 121 -7.14 -2.60 6.52
C ARG A 121 -7.49 -1.16 6.14
N TYR A 122 -7.65 -0.28 7.13
CA TYR A 122 -7.92 1.13 6.85
C TYR A 122 -6.81 1.79 6.02
N ALA A 123 -5.55 1.60 6.42
CA ALA A 123 -4.40 2.16 5.73
C ALA A 123 -4.31 1.63 4.30
N THR A 124 -4.46 0.32 4.07
CA THR A 124 -4.38 -0.27 2.72
C THR A 124 -5.58 0.10 1.85
N ASP A 125 -6.79 0.14 2.41
CA ASP A 125 -8.01 0.53 1.68
C ASP A 125 -7.90 1.97 1.15
N ILE A 126 -7.29 2.89 1.91
CA ILE A 126 -7.03 4.26 1.47
C ILE A 126 -6.16 4.28 0.20
N GLN A 127 -5.08 3.50 0.20
CA GLN A 127 -4.15 3.40 -0.93
C GLN A 127 -4.84 2.82 -2.16
N GLU A 128 -5.57 1.71 -1.99
CA GLU A 128 -6.33 1.06 -3.07
C GLU A 128 -7.39 1.97 -3.66
N VAL A 129 -8.15 2.68 -2.82
CA VAL A 129 -9.18 3.62 -3.26
C VAL A 129 -8.57 4.80 -4.00
N ARG A 130 -7.46 5.38 -3.51
CA ARG A 130 -6.78 6.49 -4.20
C ARG A 130 -6.32 6.07 -5.60
N ARG A 131 -5.65 4.92 -5.72
CA ARG A 131 -5.21 4.36 -7.01
C ARG A 131 -6.39 4.07 -7.93
N TYR A 132 -7.46 3.49 -7.39
CA TYR A 132 -8.66 3.21 -8.17
C TYR A 132 -9.31 4.48 -8.70
N LEU A 133 -9.51 5.48 -7.84
CA LEU A 133 -10.11 6.76 -8.24
C LEU A 133 -9.24 7.49 -9.24
N LYS A 134 -7.91 7.48 -9.07
CA LYS A 134 -6.98 8.04 -10.06
C LYS A 134 -7.04 7.31 -11.38
N GLY A 135 -7.02 5.98 -11.39
CA GLY A 135 -7.15 5.19 -12.62
C GLY A 135 -8.48 5.43 -13.35
N VAL A 136 -9.56 5.70 -12.61
CA VAL A 136 -10.87 6.03 -13.20
C VAL A 136 -10.92 7.46 -13.71
N THR A 137 -10.41 8.43 -12.96
CA THR A 137 -10.63 9.87 -13.24
C THR A 137 -9.46 10.54 -13.98
N GLY A 138 -8.25 10.02 -13.82
CA GLY A 138 -7.00 10.69 -14.21
C GLY A 138 -6.50 11.70 -13.19
N GLU A 139 -7.18 11.87 -12.05
CA GLU A 139 -6.94 12.94 -11.08
C GLU A 139 -6.77 12.40 -9.66
N ASP A 140 -6.03 13.14 -8.84
CA ASP A 140 -5.90 12.87 -7.41
C ASP A 140 -7.13 13.41 -6.67
N ILE A 141 -7.98 12.50 -6.20
CA ILE A 141 -9.22 12.85 -5.49
C ILE A 141 -8.98 12.92 -3.98
N SER A 142 -9.23 14.08 -3.38
CA SER A 142 -9.19 14.23 -1.93
C SER A 142 -10.32 13.45 -1.26
N LEU A 143 -9.95 12.46 -0.44
CA LEU A 143 -10.90 11.63 0.31
C LEU A 143 -11.66 12.41 1.40
N GLU A 144 -11.10 13.53 1.88
CA GLU A 144 -11.74 14.39 2.88
C GLU A 144 -13.01 15.07 2.36
N ASN A 145 -13.09 15.27 1.04
CA ASN A 145 -14.24 15.92 0.40
C ASN A 145 -15.40 14.95 0.13
N LEU A 146 -15.20 13.65 0.37
CA LEU A 146 -16.21 12.63 0.13
C LEU A 146 -17.19 12.53 1.30
N TYR A 147 -18.46 12.28 0.98
CA TYR A 147 -19.51 12.17 1.99
C TYR A 147 -20.58 11.17 1.57
N LEU A 148 -21.36 10.67 2.53
CA LEU A 148 -22.49 9.79 2.25
C LEU A 148 -23.80 10.59 2.15
N THR A 149 -24.55 10.33 1.09
CA THR A 149 -25.86 10.92 0.84
C THR A 149 -26.97 10.19 1.62
N PRO A 150 -28.16 10.77 1.76
CA PRO A 150 -29.31 10.11 2.39
C PRO A 150 -29.72 8.76 1.82
N ASP A 151 -29.51 8.57 0.51
CA ASP A 151 -29.79 7.32 -0.19
C ASP A 151 -28.59 6.35 -0.20
N GLY A 152 -27.56 6.60 0.61
CA GLY A 152 -26.40 5.71 0.78
C GLY A 152 -25.42 5.72 -0.40
N LYS A 153 -25.46 6.75 -1.25
CA LYS A 153 -24.48 6.98 -2.31
C LYS A 153 -23.32 7.80 -1.80
N ILE A 154 -22.20 7.70 -2.51
CA ILE A 154 -21.00 8.50 -2.23
C ILE A 154 -21.08 9.79 -3.05
N GLY A 155 -21.11 10.92 -2.37
CA GLY A 155 -21.03 12.27 -2.91
C GLY A 155 -19.61 12.84 -2.83
N GLY A 156 -19.36 13.91 -3.59
CA GLY A 156 -18.04 14.56 -3.70
C GLY A 156 -17.11 13.94 -4.76
N LEU A 157 -17.51 12.84 -5.39
CA LEU A 157 -16.81 12.23 -6.52
C LEU A 157 -17.05 13.01 -7.83
N PRO A 158 -16.06 13.09 -8.74
CA PRO A 158 -16.28 13.52 -10.12
C PRO A 158 -17.28 12.61 -10.83
N ASP A 159 -18.03 13.14 -11.80
CA ASP A 159 -19.14 12.44 -12.49
C ASP A 159 -18.75 11.03 -12.97
N LYS A 160 -17.56 10.88 -13.57
CA LYS A 160 -17.07 9.59 -14.08
C LYS A 160 -16.93 8.54 -12.96
N ALA A 161 -16.36 8.92 -11.81
CA ALA A 161 -16.23 8.04 -10.65
C ALA A 161 -17.57 7.82 -9.95
N ALA A 162 -18.39 8.88 -9.82
CA ALA A 162 -19.71 8.81 -9.21
C ALA A 162 -20.62 7.83 -9.95
N ASP A 163 -20.60 7.85 -11.28
CA ASP A 163 -21.38 6.94 -12.11
C ASP A 163 -20.95 5.48 -11.93
N LEU A 164 -19.65 5.24 -11.94
CA LEU A 164 -19.10 3.90 -11.78
C LEU A 164 -19.40 3.32 -10.39
N ILE A 165 -19.13 4.10 -9.33
CA ILE A 165 -19.28 3.65 -7.93
C ILE A 165 -20.75 3.54 -7.52
N ASN A 166 -21.61 4.48 -7.93
CA ASN A 166 -22.98 4.54 -7.41
C ASN A 166 -24.02 3.83 -8.29
N LYS A 167 -23.76 3.65 -9.60
CA LYS A 167 -24.75 3.10 -10.54
C LYS A 167 -24.46 1.66 -10.96
N THR A 168 -23.21 1.21 -10.94
CA THR A 168 -22.87 -0.16 -11.29
C THR A 168 -23.31 -1.14 -10.20
N LYS A 169 -23.87 -2.27 -10.62
CA LYS A 169 -24.30 -3.39 -9.77
C LYS A 169 -23.60 -4.66 -10.22
N ASP A 170 -23.50 -5.63 -9.33
CA ASP A 170 -23.02 -6.99 -9.62
C ASP A 170 -21.57 -7.00 -10.15
N ASN A 171 -20.75 -6.05 -9.67
CA ASN A 171 -19.33 -6.00 -9.97
C ASN A 171 -18.54 -6.02 -8.66
N ALA A 172 -17.92 -7.18 -8.37
CA ALA A 172 -17.21 -7.42 -7.12
C ALA A 172 -16.06 -6.45 -6.85
N ARG A 173 -15.41 -5.89 -7.88
CA ARG A 173 -14.36 -4.87 -7.67
C ARG A 173 -14.97 -3.54 -7.26
N ILE A 174 -16.01 -3.10 -7.96
CA ILE A 174 -16.69 -1.84 -7.67
C ILE A 174 -17.37 -1.88 -6.30
N GLU A 175 -18.01 -2.99 -5.96
CA GLU A 175 -18.64 -3.18 -4.65
C GLU A 175 -17.61 -3.12 -3.52
N ARG A 176 -16.46 -3.78 -3.68
CA ARG A 176 -15.35 -3.65 -2.70
C ARG A 176 -14.86 -2.21 -2.57
N MET A 177 -14.66 -1.47 -3.67
CA MET A 177 -14.24 -0.07 -3.61
C MET A 177 -15.30 0.83 -2.97
N LYS A 178 -16.59 0.55 -3.20
CA LYS A 178 -17.69 1.26 -2.57
C LYS A 178 -17.71 1.02 -1.06
N ASP A 179 -17.58 -0.24 -0.62
CA ASP A 179 -17.55 -0.59 0.79
C ASP A 179 -16.33 0.03 1.50
N ALA A 180 -15.16 -0.02 0.86
CA ALA A 180 -13.95 0.66 1.34
C ALA A 180 -14.17 2.18 1.46
N LEU A 181 -14.76 2.83 0.46
CA LEU A 181 -15.10 4.26 0.52
C LEU A 181 -16.07 4.59 1.66
N VAL A 182 -17.08 3.75 1.89
CA VAL A 182 -18.02 3.93 3.03
C VAL A 182 -17.28 3.83 4.36
N ASP A 183 -16.43 2.82 4.55
CA ASP A 183 -15.62 2.65 5.76
C ASP A 183 -14.66 3.83 5.95
N ILE A 184 -14.00 4.28 4.88
CA ILE A 184 -13.08 5.42 4.90
C ILE A 184 -13.80 6.70 5.31
N ILE A 185 -14.94 7.03 4.69
CA ILE A 185 -15.72 8.22 5.03
C ILE A 185 -16.13 8.19 6.51
N GLY A 186 -16.55 7.02 7.01
CA GLY A 186 -16.88 6.83 8.42
C GLY A 186 -15.66 7.04 9.34
N LYS A 187 -14.52 6.46 8.97
CA LYS A 187 -13.28 6.53 9.75
C LYS A 187 -12.65 7.90 9.75
N ILE A 188 -12.66 8.67 8.65
CA ILE A 188 -12.15 10.06 8.62
C ILE A 188 -12.76 10.90 9.74
N ARG A 189 -14.06 10.73 10.00
CA ARG A 189 -14.75 11.42 11.09
C ARG A 189 -14.24 11.00 12.48
N ILE A 190 -13.95 9.70 12.66
CA ILE A 190 -13.44 9.15 13.93
C ILE A 190 -11.97 9.56 14.14
N SER A 191 -11.18 9.52 13.06
CA SER A 191 -9.78 9.95 13.02
C SER A 191 -9.63 11.41 13.41
N GLY A 192 -10.59 12.27 13.09
CA GLY A 192 -10.62 13.67 13.50
C GLY A 192 -9.35 14.41 13.07
N ASP A 193 -8.66 14.99 14.04
CA ASP A 193 -7.40 15.73 13.87
C ASP A 193 -6.16 14.86 13.59
N LEU A 194 -6.26 13.53 13.67
CA LEU A 194 -5.14 12.63 13.31
C LEU A 194 -4.90 12.59 11.79
N GLY A 195 -5.91 12.94 10.99
CA GLY A 195 -5.82 12.90 9.53
C GLY A 195 -5.99 11.50 8.94
N ILE A 196 -5.71 11.42 7.64
CA ILE A 196 -5.82 10.20 6.84
C ILE A 196 -4.45 9.54 6.78
N PRO A 197 -4.28 8.28 7.22
CA PRO A 197 -3.00 7.61 7.17
C PRO A 197 -2.57 7.46 5.71
N ASP A 198 -1.34 7.89 5.46
CA ASP A 198 -0.72 7.85 4.15
C ASP A 198 0.73 7.42 4.30
N PHE A 199 1.22 6.64 3.34
CA PHE A 199 2.60 6.19 3.26
C PHE A 199 3.06 6.15 1.80
N THR A 200 4.37 6.28 1.61
CA THR A 200 5.02 6.13 0.31
C THR A 200 5.81 4.85 0.33
N SER A 201 5.57 3.95 -0.62
CA SER A 201 6.40 2.76 -0.75
C SER A 201 7.76 3.16 -1.30
N GLN A 202 8.81 2.98 -0.51
CA GLN A 202 10.16 3.40 -0.87
C GLN A 202 11.12 2.21 -0.95
N PHE A 203 11.95 2.23 -2.00
CA PHE A 203 12.94 1.20 -2.28
C PHE A 203 14.29 1.81 -2.62
N GLN A 204 15.34 1.09 -2.28
CA GLN A 204 16.72 1.40 -2.67
C GLN A 204 17.25 0.24 -3.50
N PHE A 205 17.78 0.55 -4.67
CA PHE A 205 18.58 -0.41 -5.45
C PHE A 205 20.05 -0.22 -5.11
N LYS A 206 20.70 -1.28 -4.65
CA LYS A 206 22.12 -1.28 -4.32
C LYS A 206 22.69 -2.69 -4.40
N ASP A 207 23.94 -2.82 -4.81
CA ASP A 207 24.64 -4.09 -4.88
C ASP A 207 23.85 -5.11 -5.75
N GLY A 208 23.06 -4.60 -6.70
CA GLY A 208 22.27 -5.39 -7.65
C GLY A 208 20.89 -5.81 -7.22
N ALA A 209 20.45 -5.38 -6.05
CA ALA A 209 19.19 -5.81 -5.50
C ALA A 209 18.39 -4.64 -4.95
N PHE A 210 17.07 -4.77 -5.02
CA PHE A 210 16.16 -3.92 -4.28
C PHE A 210 16.10 -4.31 -2.81
N SER A 211 15.92 -3.28 -1.98
CA SER A 211 15.55 -3.41 -0.58
C SER A 211 14.49 -2.37 -0.23
N VAL A 212 13.61 -2.71 0.72
CA VAL A 212 12.61 -1.76 1.23
C VAL A 212 13.30 -0.77 2.16
N ALA A 213 13.06 0.52 1.92
CA ALA A 213 13.35 1.58 2.87
C ALA A 213 12.04 1.99 3.53
N ASP A 214 11.83 1.58 4.77
CA ASP A 214 10.59 1.87 5.50
C ASP A 214 10.55 3.36 5.91
N SER A 215 9.61 4.10 5.31
CA SER A 215 9.41 5.53 5.58
C SER A 215 8.28 5.80 6.58
N GLY A 216 7.54 4.77 6.96
CA GLY A 216 6.45 4.89 7.91
C GLY A 216 5.25 5.70 7.43
N PHE A 217 4.46 6.14 8.42
CA PHE A 217 3.29 6.99 8.24
C PHE A 217 3.58 8.36 8.85
N ALA A 218 3.07 9.42 8.22
CA ALA A 218 3.09 10.75 8.82
C ALA A 218 2.11 10.90 10.01
N VAL A 219 1.10 10.02 10.06
CA VAL A 219 0.05 10.01 11.10
C VAL A 219 0.48 9.13 12.27
N ASP A 220 0.08 9.51 13.50
CA ASP A 220 0.23 8.65 14.68
C ASP A 220 -0.72 7.45 14.59
N MET A 221 -0.20 6.35 14.05
CA MET A 221 -0.94 5.11 13.83
C MET A 221 -1.38 4.44 15.14
N GLY A 222 -0.64 4.64 16.24
CA GLY A 222 -1.02 4.12 17.55
C GLY A 222 -2.21 4.86 18.14
N ALA A 223 -2.21 6.19 18.05
CA ALA A 223 -3.35 7.01 18.43
C ALA A 223 -4.58 6.71 17.56
N LEU A 224 -4.37 6.49 16.25
CA LEU A 224 -5.41 6.14 15.30
C LEU A 224 -6.06 4.79 15.65
N ASP A 225 -5.24 3.78 15.92
CA ASP A 225 -5.69 2.46 16.38
C ASP A 225 -6.51 2.55 17.68
N GLY A 226 -6.07 3.41 18.60
CA GLY A 226 -6.80 3.70 19.83
C GLY A 226 -8.17 4.34 19.62
N ARG A 227 -8.41 5.07 18.52
CA ARG A 227 -9.73 5.62 18.16
C ARG A 227 -10.63 4.57 17.50
N PHE A 228 -10.05 3.60 16.80
CA PHE A 228 -10.80 2.49 16.21
C PHE A 228 -11.12 1.37 17.19
N THR A 229 -10.39 1.29 18.30
CA THR A 229 -10.64 0.29 19.34
C THR A 229 -11.78 0.74 20.26
N PRO A 230 -12.89 -0.02 20.36
CA PRO A 230 -14.02 0.37 21.20
C PRO A 230 -13.65 0.38 22.68
N LYS A 231 -13.84 1.52 23.34
CA LYS A 231 -13.83 1.57 24.81
C LYS A 231 -15.10 0.89 25.33
N SER A 232 -14.95 0.05 26.34
CA SER A 232 -15.93 -0.92 26.89
C SER A 232 -17.29 -0.38 27.41
N SER A 233 -17.75 0.78 26.96
CA SER A 233 -19.02 1.39 27.38
C SER A 233 -19.88 1.99 26.25
N GLY A 234 -19.55 1.79 24.97
CA GLY A 234 -20.34 2.34 23.85
C GLY A 234 -20.39 1.42 22.64
N ASN A 235 -21.60 1.24 22.08
CA ASN A 235 -21.85 0.42 20.90
C ASN A 235 -21.20 1.07 19.65
N MET A 236 -20.21 0.42 19.02
CA MET A 236 -19.49 0.91 17.82
C MET A 236 -20.43 1.39 16.71
N TYR A 237 -21.56 0.70 16.54
CA TYR A 237 -22.56 1.00 15.53
C TYR A 237 -23.30 2.32 15.77
N SER A 238 -23.28 2.86 16.98
CA SER A 238 -24.04 4.09 17.28
C SER A 238 -23.34 5.37 16.81
N ASP A 239 -22.02 5.34 16.63
CA ASP A 239 -21.25 6.50 16.16
C ASP A 239 -20.77 6.37 14.71
N MET A 240 -20.54 5.13 14.21
CA MET A 240 -20.29 4.87 12.78
C MET A 240 -21.48 5.23 11.87
N TYR A 241 -22.73 5.02 12.33
CA TYR A 241 -23.93 5.19 11.51
C TYR A 241 -24.72 6.49 11.79
N LYS A 242 -24.15 7.44 12.55
CA LYS A 242 -24.73 8.79 12.70
C LYS A 242 -24.42 9.65 11.46
N TYR A 243 -24.99 9.32 10.31
CA TYR A 243 -24.84 10.15 9.11
C TYR A 243 -25.39 11.56 9.34
N GLN A 244 -24.58 12.59 9.08
CA GLN A 244 -25.10 13.95 8.96
C GLN A 244 -25.49 14.17 7.50
N PHE A 245 -26.80 14.12 7.24
CA PHE A 245 -27.34 14.57 5.97
C PHE A 245 -27.12 16.08 5.84
N LYS A 246 -26.54 16.53 4.72
CA LYS A 246 -26.54 17.96 4.39
C LYS A 246 -27.99 18.39 4.21
N LYS A 247 -28.52 19.22 5.13
CA LYS A 247 -29.83 19.84 4.95
C LYS A 247 -29.72 20.79 3.76
N VAL A 248 -30.28 20.38 2.63
CA VAL A 248 -30.57 21.29 1.52
C VAL A 248 -31.89 21.96 1.90
N LEU A 249 -31.82 23.25 2.26
CA LEU A 249 -32.97 24.14 2.39
C LEU A 249 -33.33 24.69 1.00
#